data_AF-A0A959P7Z4-F1
#
_entry.id   AF-A0A959P7Z4-F1
#
_cell.length_a   1.000
_cell.length_b   1.000
_cell.length_c   1.000
_cell.angle_alpha   90.00
_cell.angle_beta   90.00
_cell.angle_gamma   90.00
#
_symmetry.space_group_name_H-M   'P 1'
#
loop_
_entity.id
_entity.type
_entity.pdbx_description
1 polymer ?
#
loop_
_entity_poly.entity_id
_entity_poly.type
_entity_poly.pdbx_seq_one_letter_code
_entity_poly.pdbx_strand_id
1 'polypeptide(L)'
;MAESSNNNQEPSVITWAIKVASSAGLAAILCCVAPAILFMFGLMGGVYAISFADFFYNEDGSAAAGAWALRAAAVVIGAYGVYRFRKQQDQCSIDPKRKRNNLILVTLITVVLAVGIYLSLEKWSSWYFDKHIVPAQQEELFGPSSE
;
A
#
# COMPACT_ATOMS: atom_id res chain seq x y z
N MET A 1 20.12 -2.73 -21.58
CA MET A 1 21.10 -3.82 -21.76
C MET A 1 20.50 -4.88 -22.67
N ALA A 2 21.09 -5.03 -23.86
CA ALA A 2 21.13 -6.21 -24.74
C ALA A 2 21.34 -5.71 -26.17
N GLU A 3 22.59 -5.30 -26.46
CA GLU A 3 23.02 -5.10 -27.84
C GLU A 3 23.42 -6.48 -28.38
N SER A 4 22.70 -6.94 -29.39
CA SER A 4 23.08 -8.08 -30.19
C SER A 4 23.07 -7.63 -31.63
N SER A 5 24.22 -7.63 -32.29
CA SER A 5 24.45 -8.55 -33.41
C SER A 5 25.82 -8.32 -34.04
N ASN A 6 26.57 -9.40 -34.19
CA ASN A 6 27.72 -9.50 -35.06
C ASN A 6 27.17 -9.99 -36.42
N ASN A 7 27.15 -9.17 -37.48
CA ASN A 7 27.33 -9.61 -38.88
C ASN A 7 27.25 -8.48 -39.94
N ASN A 8 28.03 -8.71 -40.98
CA ASN A 8 28.41 -7.85 -42.10
C ASN A 8 27.28 -7.68 -43.15
N GLN A 9 26.25 -6.86 -42.86
CA GLN A 9 25.28 -6.34 -43.85
C GLN A 9 25.04 -4.85 -43.60
N GLU A 10 25.12 -4.02 -44.63
CA GLU A 10 24.89 -2.57 -44.53
C GLU A 10 23.53 -2.31 -43.86
N PRO A 11 23.49 -1.67 -42.68
CA PRO A 11 22.24 -1.51 -41.96
C PRO A 11 21.34 -0.54 -42.73
N SER A 12 20.12 -0.97 -43.05
CA SER A 12 19.16 -0.07 -43.68
C SER A 12 18.81 1.05 -42.69
N VAL A 13 19.24 2.27 -43.03
CA VAL A 13 19.18 3.46 -42.17
C VAL A 13 17.78 3.72 -41.62
N ILE A 14 16.75 3.38 -42.38
CA ILE A 14 15.34 3.54 -41.99
C ILE A 14 15.00 2.61 -40.82
N THR A 15 15.36 1.32 -40.90
CA THR A 15 15.06 0.37 -39.81
C THR A 15 15.83 0.66 -38.54
N TRP A 16 17.07 1.16 -38.67
CA TRP A 16 17.88 1.57 -37.54
C TRP A 16 17.33 2.84 -36.89
N ALA A 17 16.99 3.86 -37.69
CA ALA A 17 16.38 5.09 -37.20
C ALA A 17 15.03 4.84 -36.54
N ILE A 18 14.16 3.98 -37.09
CA ILE A 18 12.89 3.61 -36.47
C ILE A 18 13.11 2.95 -35.11
N LYS A 19 14.07 2.01 -34.99
CA LYS A 19 14.38 1.36 -33.71
C LYS A 19 14.84 2.37 -32.66
N VAL A 20 15.73 3.29 -33.03
CA VAL A 20 16.25 4.32 -32.13
C VAL A 20 15.19 5.36 -31.77
N ALA A 21 14.38 5.79 -32.74
CA ALA A 21 13.28 6.73 -32.50
C ALA A 21 12.18 6.10 -31.61
N SER A 22 11.91 4.81 -31.78
CA SER A 22 10.94 4.08 -30.95
C SER A 22 11.40 3.99 -29.51
N SER A 23 12.68 3.67 -29.27
CA SER A 23 13.23 3.60 -27.91
C SER A 23 13.31 4.97 -27.25
N ALA A 24 13.69 6.01 -27.99
CA ALA A 24 13.69 7.40 -27.50
C ALA A 24 12.27 7.90 -27.21
N GLY A 25 11.29 7.59 -28.06
CA GLY A 25 9.89 7.96 -27.88
C GLY A 25 9.26 7.29 -26.65
N LEU A 26 9.54 5.99 -26.44
CA LEU A 26 9.08 5.29 -25.24
C LEU A 26 9.71 5.87 -23.97
N ALA A 27 11.00 6.19 -23.99
CA ALA A 27 11.67 6.84 -22.88
C ALA A 27 11.08 8.23 -22.59
N ALA A 28 10.78 9.01 -23.62
CA ALA A 28 10.15 10.33 -23.49
C ALA A 28 8.74 10.24 -22.89
N ILE A 29 7.91 9.29 -23.36
CA ILE A 29 6.57 9.06 -22.80
C ILE A 29 6.67 8.62 -21.33
N LEU A 30 7.57 7.71 -21.01
CA LEU A 30 7.76 7.25 -19.63
C LEU A 30 8.25 8.38 -18.70
N CYS A 31 9.14 9.26 -19.16
CA CYS A 31 9.64 10.37 -18.36
C CYS A 31 8.59 11.45 -18.11
N CYS A 32 7.79 11.79 -19.13
CA CYS A 32 6.90 12.96 -19.08
C CYS A 32 5.45 12.62 -18.74
N VAL A 33 4.97 11.44 -19.13
CA VAL A 33 3.55 11.07 -19.00
C VAL A 33 3.33 10.19 -17.78
N ALA A 34 4.31 9.36 -17.38
CA ALA A 34 4.15 8.51 -16.20
C ALA A 34 3.91 9.29 -14.91
N PRO A 35 4.63 10.40 -14.60
CA PRO A 35 4.33 11.19 -13.40
C PRO A 35 2.92 11.77 -13.40
N ALA A 36 2.45 12.24 -14.56
CA ALA A 36 1.10 12.79 -14.71
C ALA A 36 0.01 11.73 -14.48
N ILE A 37 0.19 10.53 -15.04
CA ILE A 37 -0.73 9.41 -14.82
C ILE A 37 -0.71 8.98 -13.35
N LEU A 38 0.47 8.89 -12.73
CA LEU A 38 0.60 8.51 -11.32
C LEU A 38 -0.11 9.52 -10.41
N PHE A 39 0.00 10.82 -10.73
CA PHE A 39 -0.68 11.88 -10.03
C PHE A 39 -2.21 11.77 -10.17
N MET A 40 -2.72 11.57 -11.38
CA MET A 40 -4.16 11.39 -11.61
C MET A 40 -4.72 10.15 -10.89
N PHE A 41 -3.99 9.03 -10.91
CA PHE A 41 -4.34 7.85 -10.12
C PHE A 41 -4.32 8.12 -8.62
N GLY A 42 -3.35 8.90 -8.15
CA GLY A 42 -3.26 9.34 -6.76
C GLY A 42 -4.47 10.17 -6.34
N LEU A 43 -4.84 11.18 -7.13
CA LEU A 43 -6.01 12.02 -6.86
C LEU A 43 -7.31 11.23 -6.91
N MET A 44 -7.51 10.41 -7.94
CA MET A 44 -8.72 9.59 -8.08
C MET A 44 -8.84 8.58 -6.92
N GLY A 45 -7.73 7.97 -6.53
CA GLY A 45 -7.65 7.09 -5.36
C GLY A 45 -7.95 7.83 -4.06
N GLY A 46 -7.47 9.07 -3.91
CA GLY A 46 -7.76 9.92 -2.76
C GLY A 46 -9.25 10.25 -2.63
N VAL A 47 -9.90 10.68 -3.72
CA VAL A 47 -11.35 10.96 -3.73
C VAL A 47 -12.16 9.70 -3.37
N TYR A 48 -11.79 8.55 -3.92
CA TYR A 48 -12.46 7.29 -3.62
C TYR A 48 -12.26 6.85 -2.16
N ALA A 49 -11.08 7.11 -1.58
CA ALA A 49 -10.81 6.82 -0.17
C ALA A 49 -11.69 7.65 0.78
N ILE A 50 -11.97 8.91 0.44
CA ILE A 50 -12.86 9.78 1.23
C ILE A 50 -14.30 9.24 1.21
N SER A 51 -14.81 8.84 0.04
CA SER A 51 -16.14 8.24 -0.04
C SER A 51 -16.26 6.94 0.76
N PHE A 52 -15.16 6.19 0.92
CA PHE A 52 -15.14 5.06 1.84
C PHE A 52 -15.14 5.49 3.31
N ALA A 53 -14.50 6.60 3.67
CA ALA A 53 -14.47 7.09 5.04
C ALA A 53 -15.90 7.36 5.56
N ASP A 54 -16.77 7.93 4.72
CA ASP A 54 -18.18 8.18 5.06
C ASP A 54 -18.98 6.89 5.33
N PHE A 55 -18.55 5.75 4.79
CA PHE A 55 -19.16 4.44 5.08
C PHE A 55 -18.63 3.82 6.38
N PHE A 56 -17.37 4.10 6.72
CA PHE A 56 -16.69 3.52 7.89
C PHE A 56 -16.87 4.37 9.16
N TYR A 57 -17.12 5.66 9.03
CA TYR A 57 -17.25 6.62 10.13
C TYR A 57 -18.55 7.41 10.02
N ASN A 58 -19.14 7.75 11.16
CA ASN A 58 -20.29 8.65 11.23
C ASN A 58 -19.84 10.12 11.13
N GLU A 59 -20.77 11.06 10.96
CA GLU A 59 -20.49 12.51 10.86
C GLU A 59 -19.76 13.07 12.09
N ASP A 60 -19.92 12.44 13.26
CA ASP A 60 -19.23 12.79 14.50
C ASP A 60 -17.81 12.20 14.61
N GLY A 61 -17.35 11.49 13.57
CA GLY A 61 -16.07 10.77 13.54
C GLY A 61 -16.08 9.47 14.34
N SER A 62 -17.22 9.05 14.88
CA SER A 62 -17.35 7.76 15.57
C SER A 62 -17.36 6.59 14.59
N ALA A 63 -16.96 5.41 15.05
CA ALA A 63 -16.93 4.22 14.21
C ALA A 63 -18.35 3.78 13.81
N ALA A 64 -18.66 3.84 12.51
CA ALA A 64 -19.92 3.35 11.97
C ALA A 64 -19.92 1.82 11.84
N ALA A 65 -21.05 1.27 11.37
CA ALA A 65 -21.22 -0.18 11.20
C ALA A 65 -20.14 -0.81 10.29
N GLY A 66 -19.69 -0.10 9.25
CA GLY A 66 -18.63 -0.58 8.37
C GLY A 66 -17.31 -0.81 9.10
N ALA A 67 -16.90 0.12 9.98
CA ALA A 67 -15.61 -0.01 10.67
C ALA A 67 -15.65 -1.12 11.73
N TRP A 68 -16.82 -1.35 12.34
CA TRP A 68 -17.03 -2.52 13.20
C TRP A 68 -17.02 -3.83 12.41
N ALA A 69 -17.57 -3.86 11.21
CA ALA A 69 -17.52 -5.02 10.33
C ALA A 69 -16.06 -5.39 9.96
N LEU A 70 -15.22 -4.41 9.61
CA LEU A 70 -13.80 -4.66 9.32
C LEU A 70 -13.02 -5.14 10.55
N ARG A 71 -13.28 -4.57 11.74
CA ARG A 71 -12.69 -5.05 13.00
C ARG A 71 -13.09 -6.50 13.29
N ALA A 72 -14.37 -6.83 13.11
CA ALA A 72 -14.85 -8.19 13.24
C ALA A 72 -14.18 -9.14 12.24
N ALA A 73 -14.06 -8.74 10.97
CA ALA A 73 -13.37 -9.50 9.94
C ALA A 73 -11.90 -9.74 10.29
N ALA A 74 -11.19 -8.72 10.81
CA ALA A 74 -9.80 -8.85 11.25
C ALA A 74 -9.66 -9.88 12.39
N VAL A 75 -10.56 -9.85 13.38
CA VAL A 75 -10.58 -10.83 14.47
C VAL A 75 -10.86 -12.24 13.93
N VAL A 76 -11.82 -12.39 13.02
CA VAL A 76 -12.16 -13.68 12.39
C VAL A 76 -10.96 -14.25 11.62
N ILE A 77 -10.27 -13.43 10.83
CA ILE A 77 -9.09 -13.85 10.07
C ILE A 77 -7.95 -14.26 11.01
N GLY A 78 -7.68 -13.46 12.06
CA GLY A 78 -6.68 -13.79 13.06
C GLY A 78 -6.99 -15.10 13.80
N ALA A 79 -8.24 -15.26 14.24
CA ALA A 79 -8.70 -16.48 14.90
C ALA A 79 -8.63 -17.70 13.96
N TYR A 80 -9.00 -17.54 12.69
CA TYR A 80 -8.88 -18.58 11.68
C TYR A 80 -7.43 -19.01 11.46
N GLY A 81 -6.49 -18.05 11.41
CA GLY A 81 -5.06 -18.33 11.32
C GLY A 81 -4.56 -19.18 12.50
N VAL A 82 -4.90 -18.79 13.73
CA VAL A 82 -4.54 -19.54 14.95
C VAL A 82 -5.20 -20.92 14.96
N TYR A 83 -6.47 -21.02 14.55
CA TYR A 83 -7.19 -22.29 14.47
C TYR A 83 -6.52 -23.25 13.48
N ARG A 84 -6.16 -22.78 12.28
CA ARG A 84 -5.48 -23.60 11.28
C ARG A 84 -4.13 -24.09 11.78
N PHE A 85 -3.39 -23.24 12.48
CA PHE A 85 -2.12 -23.63 13.10
C PHE A 85 -2.30 -24.70 14.18
N ARG A 86 -3.36 -24.60 15.01
CA ARG A 86 -3.71 -25.64 15.99
C ARG A 86 -4.00 -26.97 15.30
N LYS A 87 -4.83 -26.97 14.25
CA LYS A 87 -5.18 -28.17 13.47
C LYS A 87 -3.94 -28.82 12.85
N GLN A 88 -2.98 -28.03 12.37
CA GLN A 88 -1.73 -28.54 11.82
C GLN A 88 -0.83 -29.17 12.90
N GLN A 89 -0.83 -28.62 14.12
CA GLN A 89 -0.13 -29.24 15.25
C GLN A 89 -0.79 -30.54 15.73
N ASP A 90 -2.12 -30.68 15.61
CA ASP A 90 -2.85 -31.89 16.00
C ASP A 90 -2.48 -33.11 15.11
N GLN A 91 -2.00 -32.87 13.89
CA GLN A 91 -1.59 -33.90 12.95
C GLN A 91 -0.14 -34.40 13.18
N CYS A 92 0.64 -33.70 14.01
CA CYS A 92 2.01 -34.05 14.32
C CYS A 92 2.11 -34.68 15.72
N SER A 93 2.93 -35.72 15.88
CA SER A 93 3.25 -36.31 17.19
C SER A 93 4.23 -35.42 17.98
N ILE A 94 3.77 -34.26 18.43
CA ILE A 94 4.51 -33.29 19.25
C ILE A 94 4.15 -33.43 20.73
N ASP A 95 5.15 -33.22 21.61
CA ASP A 95 4.94 -33.13 23.06
C ASP A 95 3.89 -32.07 23.44
N PRO A 96 2.92 -32.40 24.33
CA PRO A 96 1.81 -31.51 24.69
C PRO A 96 2.25 -30.19 25.34
N LYS A 97 3.38 -30.15 26.08
CA LYS A 97 3.92 -28.91 26.64
C LYS A 97 4.46 -28.00 25.54
N ARG A 98 5.19 -28.55 24.57
CA ARG A 98 5.74 -27.79 23.43
C ARG A 98 4.64 -27.27 22.51
N LYS A 99 3.58 -28.06 22.30
CA LYS A 99 2.37 -27.69 21.56
C LYS A 99 1.74 -26.40 22.11
N ARG A 100 1.50 -26.37 23.43
CA ARG A 100 0.89 -25.20 24.11
C ARG A 100 1.78 -23.97 24.02
N ASN A 101 3.08 -24.11 24.26
CA ASN A 101 4.02 -22.98 24.17
C ASN A 101 4.09 -22.40 22.75
N ASN A 102 4.11 -23.26 21.72
CA ASN A 102 4.17 -22.79 20.33
C ASN A 102 2.87 -22.10 19.89
N LEU A 103 1.72 -22.57 20.38
CA LEU A 103 0.43 -21.92 20.12
C LEU A 103 0.34 -20.55 20.79
N ILE A 104 0.82 -20.42 22.03
CA ILE A 104 0.92 -19.12 22.72
C ILE A 104 1.87 -18.19 21.96
N LEU A 105 3.04 -18.68 21.55
CA LEU A 105 4.04 -17.87 20.85
C LEU A 105 3.50 -17.32 19.53
N VAL A 106 2.87 -18.17 18.70
CA VAL A 106 2.28 -17.72 17.42
C VAL A 106 1.16 -16.72 17.65
N THR A 107 0.30 -16.96 18.64
CA THR A 107 -0.78 -16.01 18.98
C THR A 107 -0.19 -14.66 19.41
N LEU A 108 0.81 -14.67 20.29
CA LEU A 108 1.47 -13.46 20.78
C LEU A 108 2.17 -12.70 19.66
N ILE A 109 2.94 -13.38 18.80
CA ILE A 109 3.60 -12.75 17.66
C ILE A 109 2.58 -12.12 16.71
N THR A 110 1.48 -12.84 16.44
CA THR A 110 0.41 -12.34 15.56
C THR A 110 -0.21 -11.06 16.10
N VAL A 111 -0.55 -11.04 17.41
CA VAL A 111 -1.12 -9.85 18.06
C VAL A 111 -0.12 -8.70 18.09
N VAL A 112 1.13 -8.95 18.49
CA VAL A 112 2.18 -7.92 18.57
C VAL A 112 2.46 -7.32 17.20
N LEU A 113 2.57 -8.13 16.16
CA LEU A 113 2.78 -7.63 14.80
C LEU A 113 1.56 -6.86 14.28
N ALA A 114 0.35 -7.38 14.46
CA ALA A 114 -0.86 -6.71 13.98
C ALA A 114 -1.04 -5.34 14.64
N VAL A 115 -0.94 -5.29 15.97
CA VAL A 115 -1.08 -4.03 16.74
C VAL A 115 0.10 -3.10 16.48
N GLY A 116 1.32 -3.63 16.44
CA GLY A 116 2.53 -2.85 16.20
C GLY A 116 2.52 -2.16 14.84
N ILE A 117 2.15 -2.88 13.77
CA ILE A 117 2.04 -2.32 12.42
C ILE A 117 0.93 -1.27 12.37
N TYR A 118 -0.25 -1.57 12.93
CA TYR A 118 -1.37 -0.63 12.96
C TYR A 118 -0.98 0.70 13.62
N LEU A 119 -0.45 0.65 14.84
CA LEU A 119 -0.05 1.85 15.58
C LEU A 119 1.09 2.61 14.89
N SER A 120 2.04 1.89 14.29
CA SER A 120 3.15 2.52 13.58
C SER A 120 2.66 3.31 12.36
N LEU A 121 1.76 2.73 11.57
CA LEU A 121 1.19 3.37 10.39
C LEU A 121 0.28 4.56 10.77
N GLU A 122 -0.53 4.41 11.81
CA GLU A 122 -1.37 5.49 12.33
C GLU A 122 -0.51 6.68 12.79
N LYS A 123 0.51 6.40 13.61
CA LYS A 123 1.41 7.45 14.13
C LYS A 123 2.19 8.14 13.02
N TRP A 124 2.69 7.36 12.05
CA TRP A 124 3.48 7.90 10.94
C TRP A 124 2.63 8.74 9.99
N SER A 125 1.43 8.28 9.64
CA SER A 125 0.50 9.03 8.80
C SER A 125 0.08 10.33 9.47
N SER A 126 -0.39 10.29 10.73
CA SER A 126 -0.76 11.50 11.49
C SER A 126 0.40 12.49 11.56
N TRP A 127 1.61 12.05 11.89
CA TRP A 127 2.78 12.92 11.90
C TRP A 127 3.06 13.56 10.53
N TYR A 128 2.94 12.80 9.44
CA TYR A 128 3.16 13.31 8.09
C TYR A 128 2.12 14.38 7.73
N PHE A 129 0.84 14.14 8.03
CA PHE A 129 -0.24 15.10 7.80
C PHE A 129 -0.04 16.39 8.61
N ASP A 130 0.21 16.28 9.92
CA ASP A 130 0.40 17.43 10.80
C ASP A 130 1.63 18.27 10.40
N LYS A 131 2.69 17.63 9.91
CA LYS A 131 3.93 18.32 9.58
C LYS A 131 3.92 18.97 8.20
N HIS A 132 3.30 18.34 7.21
CA HIS A 132 3.43 18.77 5.81
C HIS A 132 2.13 19.25 5.19
N ILE A 133 0.98 18.68 5.57
CA ILE A 133 -0.30 18.95 4.90
C ILE A 133 -1.06 20.05 5.63
N VAL A 134 -1.26 19.92 6.95
CA VAL A 134 -2.02 20.90 7.73
C VAL A 134 -1.42 22.31 7.63
N PRO A 135 -0.10 22.53 7.76
CA PRO A 135 0.47 23.88 7.69
C PRO A 135 0.27 24.53 6.32
N ALA A 136 0.44 23.76 5.24
CA ALA A 136 0.19 24.25 3.88
C ALA A 136 -1.28 24.63 3.68
N GLN A 137 -2.22 23.84 4.20
CA GLN A 137 -3.65 24.17 4.17
C GLN A 137 -3.96 25.45 4.96
N GLN A 138 -3.36 25.64 6.13
CA GLN A 138 -3.58 26.85 6.94
C GLN A 138 -3.02 28.10 6.24
N GLU A 139 -1.89 27.97 5.56
CA GLU A 139 -1.30 29.08 4.79
C GLU A 139 -2.17 29.44 3.57
N GLU A 140 -2.82 28.49 2.91
CA GLU A 140 -3.76 28.80 1.82
C GLU A 140 -5.09 29.39 2.34
N LEU A 141 -5.60 28.92 3.48
CA LEU A 141 -6.87 29.42 4.04
C LEU A 141 -6.74 30.77 4.75
N PHE A 142 -5.61 31.02 5.42
CA PHE A 142 -5.43 32.18 6.32
C PHE A 142 -4.20 33.02 5.98
N GLY A 143 -3.40 32.63 4.99
CA GLY A 143 -2.29 33.43 4.51
C GLY A 143 -2.78 34.74 3.88
N PRO A 144 -1.91 35.76 3.80
CA PRO A 144 -2.25 36.99 3.11
C PRO A 144 -2.61 36.66 1.65
N SER A 145 -3.80 37.06 1.22
CA SER A 145 -4.20 36.96 -0.18
C SER A 145 -3.20 37.77 -0.99
N SER A 146 -2.32 37.08 -1.71
CA SER A 146 -1.43 37.67 -2.69
C SER A 146 -2.27 38.16 -3.87
N GLU A 147 -2.87 39.33 -3.72
CA GLU A 147 -3.14 40.25 -4.83
C GLU A 147 -1.88 41.08 -5.11
#